data_AF-A0A2W4JEY4-F1
#
_entry.id   AF-A0A2W4JEY4-F1
#
_cell.length_a   1.000
_cell.length_b   1.000
_cell.length_c   1.000
_cell.angle_alpha   90.00
_cell.angle_beta   90.00
_cell.angle_gamma   90.00
#
_symmetry.space_group_name_H-M   'P 1'
#
loop_
_entity.id
_entity.type
_entity.pdbx_description
1 polymer ?
#
loop_
_entity_poly.entity_id
_entity_poly.type
_entity_poly.pdbx_seq_one_letter_code
_entity_poly.pdbx_strand_id
1 'polypeptide(L)'
;VEQAAETHVVGFAASGPADEQALAPEEPPERLGGDVAAITELLVEPRWGRRGHGSRLLAASVDAWRNDGFTTAVAWAYEADTATRSFLTSAGWAPDGAARALDVDDLLVPQIRLHVSLVE
;
A
#
# COMPACT_ATOMS: atom_id res chain seq x y z
N VAL A 1 -9.47 0.95 41.53
CA VAL A 1 -10.15 1.08 40.23
C VAL A 1 -9.07 0.95 39.19
N GLU A 2 -8.98 -0.21 38.56
CA GLU A 2 -8.02 -0.47 37.48
C GLU A 2 -8.50 0.35 36.28
N GLN A 3 -7.80 1.42 35.93
CA GLN A 3 -8.09 2.14 34.69
C GLN A 3 -7.78 1.16 33.55
N ALA A 4 -8.82 0.65 32.90
CA ALA A 4 -8.66 -0.06 31.65
C ALA A 4 -7.86 0.84 30.71
N ALA A 5 -6.72 0.35 30.22
CA ALA A 5 -5.89 1.10 29.29
C ALA A 5 -6.75 1.51 28.09
N GLU A 6 -6.94 2.82 27.88
CA GLU A 6 -7.73 3.32 26.77
C GLU A 6 -7.03 2.99 25.45
N THR A 7 -7.63 2.09 24.68
CA THR A 7 -7.14 1.72 23.35
C THR A 7 -7.70 2.69 22.33
N HIS A 8 -6.80 3.31 21.55
CA HIS A 8 -7.15 4.25 20.49
C HIS A 8 -6.83 3.61 19.14
N VAL A 9 -7.80 3.58 18.23
CA VAL A 9 -7.53 3.29 16.82
C VAL A 9 -6.85 4.50 16.21
N VAL A 10 -5.69 4.30 15.60
CA VAL A 10 -4.84 5.41 15.09
C VAL A 10 -4.48 5.25 13.61
N GLY A 11 -4.96 4.19 12.96
CA GLY A 11 -4.66 3.87 11.58
C GLY A 11 -5.15 2.48 11.18
N PHE A 12 -5.12 2.21 9.89
CA PHE A 12 -5.50 0.93 9.30
C PHE A 12 -4.76 0.69 7.98
N ALA A 13 -4.77 -0.56 7.53
CA ALA A 13 -4.38 -0.96 6.19
C ALA A 13 -5.53 -1.75 5.57
N ALA A 14 -5.81 -1.51 4.30
CA ALA A 14 -6.70 -2.31 3.48
C ALA A 14 -5.89 -2.94 2.35
N SER A 15 -6.02 -4.26 2.22
CA SER A 15 -5.26 -5.03 1.24
C SER A 15 -5.92 -6.36 0.92
N GLY A 16 -5.48 -6.97 -0.18
CA GLY A 16 -5.96 -8.27 -0.64
C GLY A 16 -5.26 -8.69 -1.94
N PRO A 17 -5.78 -9.71 -2.64
CA PRO A 17 -5.35 -10.02 -4.01
C PRO A 17 -5.46 -8.78 -4.90
N ALA A 18 -4.49 -8.58 -5.80
CA ALA A 18 -4.58 -7.54 -6.81
C ALA A 18 -5.79 -7.79 -7.74
N ASP A 19 -6.54 -6.74 -8.01
CA ASP A 19 -7.66 -6.73 -8.94
C ASP A 19 -7.45 -5.70 -10.06
N GLU A 20 -8.50 -5.43 -10.84
CA GLU A 20 -8.45 -4.44 -11.92
C GLU A 20 -8.05 -3.04 -11.45
N GLN A 21 -8.27 -2.68 -10.18
CA GLN A 21 -7.88 -1.38 -9.63
C GLN A 21 -6.38 -1.29 -9.36
N ALA A 22 -5.68 -2.42 -9.29
CA ALA A 22 -4.23 -2.44 -9.19
C ALA A 22 -3.56 -2.19 -10.56
N LEU A 23 -4.27 -2.38 -11.67
CA LEU A 23 -3.76 -2.19 -13.03
C LEU A 23 -3.66 -0.72 -13.43
N ALA A 24 -2.70 -0.41 -14.29
CA ALA A 24 -2.65 0.87 -14.99
C ALA A 24 -3.59 0.84 -16.22
N PRO A 25 -3.98 2.00 -16.75
CA PRO A 25 -4.75 2.05 -17.99
C PRO A 25 -4.09 1.24 -19.10
N GLU A 26 -4.89 0.48 -19.85
CA GLU A 26 -4.46 -0.34 -20.99
C GLU A 26 -3.53 -1.53 -20.64
N GLU A 27 -3.21 -1.77 -19.37
CA GLU A 27 -2.54 -3.02 -18.99
C GLU A 27 -3.47 -4.22 -19.19
N PRO A 28 -2.97 -5.33 -19.75
CA PRO A 28 -3.78 -6.53 -19.90
C PRO A 28 -4.10 -7.14 -18.53
N PRO A 29 -5.26 -7.80 -18.35
CA PRO A 29 -5.68 -8.36 -17.05
C PRO A 29 -4.65 -9.31 -16.42
N GLU A 30 -3.88 -10.03 -17.23
CA GLU A 30 -2.84 -10.97 -16.80
C GLU A 30 -1.52 -10.30 -16.34
N ARG A 31 -1.42 -8.96 -16.43
CA ARG A 31 -0.19 -8.23 -16.07
C ARG A 31 0.22 -8.47 -14.62
N LEU A 32 -0.76 -8.55 -13.72
CA LEU A 32 -0.58 -8.91 -12.32
C LEU A 32 -1.15 -10.32 -12.13
N GLY A 33 -0.28 -11.27 -11.79
CA GLY A 33 -0.67 -12.66 -11.58
C GLY A 33 -1.52 -12.84 -10.32
N GLY A 34 -2.12 -14.03 -10.18
CA GLY A 34 -2.91 -14.40 -9.00
C GLY A 34 -2.10 -14.49 -7.69
N ASP A 35 -0.79 -14.40 -7.77
CA ASP A 35 0.17 -14.37 -6.66
C ASP A 35 0.63 -12.95 -6.29
N VAL A 36 -0.04 -11.91 -6.82
CA VAL A 36 0.20 -10.51 -6.50
C VAL A 36 -0.86 -9.99 -5.51
N ALA A 37 -0.42 -9.44 -4.38
CA ALA A 37 -1.26 -8.70 -3.46
C ALA A 37 -1.24 -7.18 -3.76
N ALA A 38 -2.25 -6.45 -3.33
CA ALA A 38 -2.31 -5.00 -3.45
C ALA A 38 -2.65 -4.34 -2.10
N ILE A 39 -1.97 -3.23 -1.79
CA ILE A 39 -2.45 -2.27 -0.80
C ILE A 39 -3.41 -1.32 -1.52
N THR A 40 -4.66 -1.29 -1.08
CA THR A 40 -5.63 -0.30 -1.54
C THR A 40 -5.58 0.96 -0.68
N GLU A 41 -5.28 0.82 0.63
CA GLU A 41 -5.14 1.95 1.54
C GLU A 41 -4.19 1.65 2.70
N LEU A 42 -3.41 2.65 3.13
CA LEU A 42 -2.56 2.59 4.32
C LEU A 42 -2.52 3.96 4.98
N LEU A 43 -3.32 4.12 6.03
CA LEU A 43 -3.47 5.41 6.71
C LEU A 43 -3.10 5.30 8.18
N VAL A 44 -2.38 6.32 8.64
CA VAL A 44 -2.15 6.61 10.05
C VAL A 44 -2.57 8.04 10.28
N GLU A 45 -3.36 8.26 11.32
CA GLU A 45 -3.75 9.61 11.74
C GLU A 45 -2.50 10.50 11.90
N PRO A 46 -2.44 11.70 11.28
CA PRO A 46 -1.24 12.52 11.24
C PRO A 46 -0.62 12.81 12.62
N ARG A 47 -1.45 13.04 13.65
CA ARG A 47 -0.99 13.27 15.03
C ARG A 47 -0.21 12.08 15.62
N TRP A 48 -0.47 10.89 15.13
CA TRP A 48 0.18 9.62 15.50
C TRP A 48 1.29 9.19 14.53
N GLY A 49 1.59 10.00 13.51
CA GLY A 49 2.65 9.72 12.53
C GLY A 49 4.04 9.55 13.16
N ARG A 50 4.97 8.97 12.39
CA ARG A 50 6.40 8.79 12.74
C ARG A 50 6.68 8.04 14.05
N ARG A 51 5.76 7.16 14.48
CA ARG A 51 5.88 6.29 15.67
C ARG A 51 5.86 4.79 15.33
N GLY A 52 6.13 4.46 14.06
CA GLY A 52 6.19 3.09 13.56
C GLY A 52 4.84 2.40 13.37
N HIS A 53 3.70 3.10 13.50
CA HIS A 53 2.38 2.50 13.25
C HIS A 53 2.25 2.01 11.80
N GLY A 54 2.65 2.83 10.82
CA GLY A 54 2.63 2.45 9.40
C GLY A 54 3.52 1.24 9.12
N SER A 55 4.72 1.19 9.69
CA SER A 55 5.63 0.04 9.56
C SER A 55 5.01 -1.24 10.12
N ARG A 56 4.35 -1.17 11.28
CA ARG A 56 3.68 -2.35 11.87
C ARG A 56 2.48 -2.80 11.04
N LEU A 57 1.70 -1.86 10.48
CA LEU A 57 0.58 -2.19 9.59
C LEU A 57 1.06 -2.83 8.29
N LEU A 58 2.12 -2.28 7.67
CA LEU A 58 2.73 -2.84 6.46
C LEU A 58 3.33 -4.22 6.72
N ALA A 59 4.07 -4.39 7.82
CA ALA A 59 4.63 -5.69 8.20
C ALA A 59 3.54 -6.74 8.43
N ALA A 60 2.46 -6.39 9.16
CA ALA A 60 1.34 -7.30 9.38
C ALA A 60 0.65 -7.70 8.07
N SER A 61 0.55 -6.79 7.10
CA SER A 61 0.00 -7.09 5.77
C SER A 61 0.91 -8.05 5.00
N VAL A 62 2.23 -7.80 5.01
CA VAL A 62 3.23 -8.67 4.38
C VAL A 62 3.23 -10.08 4.98
N ASP A 63 3.14 -10.19 6.31
CA ASP A 63 3.08 -11.49 6.98
C ASP A 63 1.82 -12.28 6.58
N ALA A 64 0.67 -11.61 6.50
CA ALA A 64 -0.58 -12.22 6.02
C ALA A 64 -0.46 -12.70 4.58
N TRP A 65 0.06 -11.88 3.67
CA TRP A 65 0.20 -12.26 2.26
C TRP A 65 1.20 -13.41 2.06
N ARG A 66 2.31 -13.42 2.80
CA ARG A 66 3.26 -14.54 2.77
C ARG A 66 2.62 -15.83 3.23
N ASN A 67 1.82 -15.78 4.30
CA ASN A 67 1.08 -16.93 4.80
C ASN A 67 0.07 -17.46 3.76
N ASP A 68 -0.50 -16.56 2.97
CA ASP A 68 -1.48 -16.90 1.92
C ASP A 68 -0.82 -17.26 0.57
N GLY A 69 0.51 -17.23 0.48
CA GLY A 69 1.28 -17.69 -0.69
C GLY A 69 1.54 -16.64 -1.78
N PHE A 70 1.28 -15.36 -1.51
CA PHE A 70 1.62 -14.27 -2.43
C PHE A 70 3.13 -14.08 -2.51
N THR A 71 3.63 -13.75 -3.70
CA THR A 71 5.07 -13.61 -3.99
C THR A 71 5.48 -12.15 -4.19
N THR A 72 4.53 -11.29 -4.55
CA THR A 72 4.75 -9.88 -4.87
C THR A 72 3.61 -9.04 -4.30
N ALA A 73 3.89 -7.79 -3.93
CA ALA A 73 2.85 -6.82 -3.59
C ALA A 73 3.01 -5.51 -4.38
N VAL A 74 1.89 -4.85 -4.66
CA VAL A 74 1.83 -3.55 -5.34
C VAL A 74 1.00 -2.51 -4.57
N ALA A 75 1.29 -1.23 -4.82
CA ALA A 75 0.59 -0.11 -4.19
C ALA A 75 0.67 1.12 -5.11
N TRP A 76 -0.44 1.83 -5.26
CA TRP A 76 -0.45 3.13 -5.91
C TRP A 76 -0.11 4.22 -4.89
N ALA A 77 0.77 5.14 -5.27
CA ALA A 77 1.06 6.35 -4.49
C ALA A 77 0.92 7.58 -5.38
N TYR A 78 0.31 8.64 -4.86
CA TYR A 78 0.29 9.93 -5.55
C TYR A 78 1.71 10.42 -5.80
N GLU A 79 1.98 10.90 -7.01
CA GLU A 79 3.31 11.38 -7.39
C GLU A 79 3.74 12.59 -6.53
N ALA A 80 2.79 13.42 -6.09
CA ALA A 80 3.09 14.54 -5.19
C ALA A 80 3.30 14.11 -3.72
N ASP A 81 2.84 12.92 -3.32
CA ASP A 81 2.97 12.43 -1.94
C ASP A 81 4.37 11.84 -1.71
N THR A 82 5.30 12.72 -1.35
CA THR A 82 6.67 12.33 -0.99
C THR A 82 6.75 11.50 0.29
N ALA A 83 5.80 11.66 1.22
CA ALA A 83 5.81 10.95 2.49
C ALA A 83 5.51 9.46 2.29
N THR A 84 4.44 9.14 1.56
CA THR A 84 4.07 7.74 1.25
C THR A 84 5.13 7.07 0.38
N ARG A 85 5.61 7.75 -0.67
CA ARG A 85 6.68 7.20 -1.52
C ARG A 85 7.96 6.93 -0.72
N SER A 86 8.41 7.88 0.11
CA SER A 86 9.62 7.67 0.92
C SER A 86 9.44 6.54 1.95
N PHE A 87 8.24 6.43 2.54
CA PHE A 87 7.92 5.34 3.47
C PHE A 87 7.99 3.98 2.77
N LEU A 88 7.31 3.81 1.64
CA LEU A 88 7.32 2.54 0.89
C LEU A 88 8.73 2.21 0.36
N THR A 89 9.44 3.17 -0.23
CA THR A 89 10.81 2.95 -0.70
C THR A 89 11.76 2.58 0.44
N SER A 90 11.61 3.18 1.63
CA SER A 90 12.39 2.77 2.81
C SER A 90 12.11 1.34 3.28
N ALA A 91 10.96 0.79 2.91
CA ALA A 91 10.57 -0.60 3.16
C ALA A 91 10.93 -1.54 1.99
N GLY A 92 11.76 -1.10 1.04
CA GLY A 92 12.25 -1.93 -0.06
C GLY A 92 11.36 -1.93 -1.31
N TRP A 93 10.33 -1.08 -1.36
CA TRP A 93 9.48 -0.95 -2.54
C TRP A 93 10.15 -0.10 -3.61
N ALA A 94 9.89 -0.41 -4.88
CA ALA A 94 10.42 0.33 -6.02
C ALA A 94 9.31 0.64 -7.05
N PRO A 95 9.40 1.75 -7.79
CA PRO A 95 8.50 2.00 -8.92
C PRO A 95 8.62 0.87 -9.96
N ASP A 96 7.49 0.36 -10.46
CA ASP A 96 7.48 -0.68 -11.50
C ASP A 96 7.40 -0.12 -12.94
N GLY A 97 7.34 1.21 -13.06
CA GLY A 97 7.21 1.94 -14.33
C GLY A 97 5.77 2.26 -14.72
N ALA A 98 4.77 1.70 -14.03
CA ALA A 98 3.36 1.98 -14.30
C ALA A 98 2.92 3.30 -13.66
N ALA A 99 2.08 4.04 -14.39
CA ALA A 99 1.51 5.31 -13.96
C ALA A 99 0.03 5.38 -14.33
N ARG A 100 -0.73 6.13 -13.55
CA ARG A 100 -2.12 6.49 -13.86
C ARG A 100 -2.44 7.88 -13.35
N ALA A 101 -3.59 8.42 -13.73
CA ALA A 101 -4.14 9.61 -13.10
C ALA A 101 -5.49 9.26 -12.48
N LEU A 102 -5.69 9.67 -11.23
CA LEU A 102 -7.00 9.57 -10.57
C LEU A 102 -7.75 10.88 -10.79
N ASP A 103 -9.00 10.81 -11.23
CA ASP A 103 -9.89 11.96 -11.30
C ASP A 103 -10.42 12.28 -9.89
N VAL A 104 -10.11 13.48 -9.39
CA VAL A 104 -10.53 14.01 -8.10
C VAL A 104 -11.12 15.39 -8.33
N ASP A 105 -12.45 15.51 -8.31
CA ASP A 105 -13.16 16.78 -8.55
C ASP A 105 -12.70 17.50 -9.84
N ASP A 106 -12.71 16.79 -10.98
CA ASP A 106 -12.26 17.27 -12.30
C ASP A 106 -10.75 17.58 -12.38
N LEU A 107 -9.97 17.20 -11.36
CA LEU A 107 -8.51 17.29 -11.36
C LEU A 107 -7.90 15.89 -11.53
N LEU A 108 -7.11 15.72 -12.60
CA LEU A 108 -6.30 14.53 -12.78
C LEU A 108 -5.05 14.58 -11.90
N VAL A 109 -5.03 13.74 -10.87
CA VAL A 109 -3.92 13.63 -9.92
C VAL A 109 -3.04 12.42 -10.28
N PRO A 110 -1.76 12.63 -10.65
CA PRO A 110 -0.89 11.54 -11.07
C PRO A 110 -0.55 10.60 -9.91
N GLN A 111 -0.49 9.31 -10.21
CA GLN A 111 -0.06 8.23 -9.34
C GLN A 111 0.97 7.35 -10.05
N ILE A 112 1.93 6.84 -9.27
CA ILE A 112 2.88 5.82 -9.71
C ILE A 112 2.63 4.53 -8.93
N ARG A 113 2.83 3.38 -9.57
CA ARG A 113 2.74 2.09 -8.88
C ARG A 113 4.13 1.69 -8.38
N LEU A 114 4.17 1.27 -7.13
CA LEU A 114 5.34 0.64 -6.53
C LEU A 114 5.08 -0.85 -6.36
N HIS A 115 6.15 -1.63 -6.40
CA HIS A 115 6.13 -3.07 -6.16
C HIS A 115 7.20 -3.48 -5.14
N VAL A 116 7.03 -4.65 -4.54
CA VAL A 116 8.04 -5.29 -3.69
C VAL A 116 7.98 -6.81 -3.84
N SER A 117 9.14 -7.47 -3.79
CA SER A 117 9.21 -8.93 -3.66
C SER A 117 8.88 -9.34 -2.22
N LEU A 118 8.01 -10.33 -2.05
CA LEU A 118 7.70 -10.91 -0.75
C LEU A 118 8.56 -12.16 -0.47
N VAL A 119 9.17 -12.73 -1.51
CA VAL A 119 10.13 -13.84 -1.41
C VAL A 119 11.55 -13.31 -1.23
N GLU A 120 12.34 -13.99 -0.40
CA GLU A 120 13.79 -13.74 -0.19
C GLU A 120 14.63 -14.23 -1.37
#